data_AF-S4RLU1-F1
#
_entry.id   AF-S4RLU1-F1
#
_cell.length_a   1.000
_cell.length_b   1.000
_cell.length_c   1.000
_cell.angle_alpha   90.00
_cell.angle_beta   90.00
_cell.angle_gamma   90.00
#
_symmetry.space_group_name_H-M   'P 1'
#
loop_
_entity.id
_entity.type
_entity.pdbx_description
1 polymer ?
#
loop_
_entity_poly.entity_id
_entity_poly.type
_entity_poly.pdbx_seq_one_letter_code
_entity_poly.pdbx_strand_id
1 'polypeptide(L)'
;QVTRLEQTWAALRQQHTESAIAYEKKLKPFLKSLNEGKDAEGLPLSNTTIPHIVPLLQLLERPCGSLAQDGPPEPWEGPDHGLGAVLRHLENGRSVAANARIYSTNADAKLAGGAVRDERLLDVFRTEFMLKLLWGSKGAEVAQSERYDKFEQILNVLSKRLEPPVKQSEL
;
A
#
# COMPACT_ATOMS: atom_id res chain seq x y z
N GLN A 1 6.61 -2.69 -11.65
CA GLN A 1 8.01 -3.16 -11.77
C GLN A 1 8.19 -4.56 -11.19
N VAL A 2 7.70 -4.85 -9.98
CA VAL A 2 7.80 -6.21 -9.39
C VAL A 2 6.88 -7.22 -10.06
N THR A 3 5.69 -6.79 -10.51
CA THR A 3 4.69 -7.67 -11.14
C THR A 3 5.15 -8.33 -12.45
N ARG A 4 6.12 -7.75 -13.16
CA ARG A 4 6.64 -8.29 -14.43
C ARG A 4 7.77 -9.31 -14.30
N LEU A 5 8.19 -9.62 -13.07
CA LEU A 5 9.27 -10.55 -12.78
C LEU A 5 8.74 -12.00 -12.88
N GLU A 6 8.44 -12.45 -14.10
CA GLU A 6 7.78 -13.73 -14.37
C GLU A 6 8.55 -14.92 -13.80
N GLN A 7 9.89 -14.92 -13.90
CA GLN A 7 10.70 -16.03 -13.37
C GLN A 7 10.63 -16.05 -11.84
N THR A 8 10.72 -14.89 -11.20
CA THR A 8 10.56 -14.75 -9.74
C THR A 8 9.17 -15.20 -9.27
N TRP A 9 8.11 -14.79 -9.96
CA TRP A 9 6.74 -15.24 -9.64
C TRP A 9 6.52 -16.73 -9.90
N ALA A 10 7.14 -17.29 -10.95
CA ALA A 10 7.11 -18.72 -11.20
C ALA A 10 7.83 -19.51 -10.09
N ALA A 11 9.01 -19.06 -9.67
CA ALA A 11 9.74 -19.65 -8.55
C ALA A 11 8.92 -19.60 -7.25
N LEU A 12 8.28 -18.47 -6.94
CA LEU A 12 7.38 -18.34 -5.77
C LEU A 12 6.24 -19.36 -5.83
N ARG A 13 5.59 -19.52 -6.99
CA ARG A 13 4.49 -20.48 -7.17
C ARG A 13 4.93 -21.93 -7.04
N GLN A 14 6.17 -22.25 -7.42
CA GLN A 14 6.71 -23.61 -7.35
C GLN A 14 7.25 -23.96 -5.96
N GLN A 15 7.94 -23.02 -5.30
CA GLN A 15 8.64 -23.26 -4.04
C GLN A 15 7.80 -22.89 -2.81
N HIS A 16 6.88 -21.94 -2.95
CA HIS A 16 6.04 -21.40 -1.87
C HIS A 16 4.57 -21.29 -2.31
N THR A 17 4.03 -22.40 -2.81
CA THR A 17 2.68 -22.49 -3.40
C THR A 17 1.60 -21.92 -2.49
N GLU A 18 1.63 -22.25 -1.19
CA GLU A 18 0.63 -21.76 -0.23
C GLU A 18 0.66 -20.24 -0.08
N SER A 19 1.86 -19.65 0.01
CA SER A 19 2.02 -18.20 0.08
C SER A 19 1.57 -17.52 -1.20
N ALA A 20 1.88 -18.09 -2.37
CA ALA A 20 1.42 -17.57 -3.66
C ALA A 20 -0.12 -17.60 -3.77
N ILE A 21 -0.76 -18.69 -3.35
CA ILE A 21 -2.22 -18.81 -3.31
C ILE A 21 -2.82 -17.81 -2.32
N ALA A 22 -2.26 -17.68 -1.11
CA ALA A 22 -2.73 -16.73 -0.12
C ALA A 22 -2.67 -15.30 -0.63
N TYR A 23 -1.58 -14.91 -1.30
CA TYR A 23 -1.45 -13.59 -1.90
C TYR A 23 -2.50 -13.32 -2.98
N GLU A 24 -2.64 -14.24 -3.95
CA GLU A 24 -3.54 -14.04 -5.11
C GLU A 24 -5.02 -14.18 -4.76
N LYS A 25 -5.38 -15.12 -3.88
CA LYS A 25 -6.77 -15.49 -3.60
C LYS A 25 -7.33 -14.84 -2.33
N LYS A 26 -6.48 -14.37 -1.42
CA LYS A 26 -6.92 -13.74 -0.16
C LYS A 26 -6.47 -12.29 -0.08
N LEU A 27 -5.16 -12.02 -0.10
CA LEU A 27 -4.63 -10.67 0.19
C LEU A 27 -5.00 -9.64 -0.89
N LYS A 28 -4.83 -9.97 -2.18
CA LYS A 28 -5.19 -9.06 -3.28
C LYS A 28 -6.69 -8.72 -3.31
N PRO A 29 -7.63 -9.69 -3.32
CA PRO A 29 -9.06 -9.38 -3.28
C PRO A 29 -9.46 -8.59 -2.02
N PHE A 30 -8.89 -8.94 -0.88
CA PHE A 30 -9.15 -8.24 0.38
C PHE A 30 -8.72 -6.78 0.32
N LEU A 31 -7.48 -6.49 -0.12
CA LEU A 31 -7.01 -5.10 -0.28
C LEU A 31 -7.86 -4.32 -1.30
N LYS A 32 -8.25 -4.97 -2.41
CA LYS A 32 -9.14 -4.35 -3.40
C LYS A 32 -10.48 -3.95 -2.76
N SER A 33 -11.06 -4.84 -1.96
CA SER A 33 -12.33 -4.56 -1.27
C SER A 33 -12.22 -3.45 -0.22
N LEU A 34 -11.09 -3.38 0.50
CA LEU A 34 -10.78 -2.26 1.40
C LEU A 34 -10.65 -0.93 0.66
N ASN A 35 -9.99 -0.93 -0.50
CA ASN A 35 -9.88 0.25 -1.36
C ASN A 35 -11.23 0.69 -1.91
N GLU A 36 -12.16 -0.23 -2.17
CA GLU A 36 -13.55 0.08 -2.57
C GLU A 36 -14.44 0.47 -1.36
N GLY A 37 -13.90 0.44 -0.15
CA GLY A 37 -14.57 0.73 1.10
C GLY A 37 -15.59 -0.32 1.56
N LYS A 38 -15.76 -1.43 0.83
CA LYS A 38 -16.83 -2.44 1.02
C LYS A 38 -16.67 -3.26 2.30
N ASP A 39 -15.43 -3.60 2.67
CA ASP A 39 -15.14 -4.50 3.81
C ASP A 39 -14.71 -3.78 5.09
N ALA A 40 -14.76 -2.44 5.13
CA ALA A 40 -14.41 -1.68 6.33
C ALA A 40 -15.37 -1.97 7.50
N GLU A 41 -16.64 -2.28 7.20
CA GLU A 41 -17.63 -2.72 8.20
C GLU A 41 -17.47 -4.19 8.60
N GLY A 42 -16.84 -5.01 7.74
CA GLY A 42 -16.61 -6.44 7.98
C GLY A 42 -15.35 -6.74 8.80
N LEU A 43 -14.46 -5.78 8.95
CA LEU A 43 -13.28 -5.92 9.81
C LEU A 43 -13.68 -5.79 11.29
N PRO A 44 -13.39 -6.79 12.14
CA PRO A 44 -13.74 -6.71 13.55
C PRO A 44 -12.99 -5.56 14.22
N LEU A 45 -13.74 -4.55 14.69
CA LEU A 45 -13.24 -3.43 15.47
C LEU A 45 -12.40 -3.89 16.67
N SER A 46 -12.77 -5.02 17.28
CA SER A 46 -12.09 -5.62 18.44
C SER A 46 -10.67 -6.12 18.16
N ASN A 47 -10.29 -6.33 16.90
CA ASN A 47 -8.96 -6.83 16.54
C ASN A 47 -8.20 -5.90 15.59
N THR A 48 -8.77 -4.74 15.27
CA THR A 48 -8.13 -3.75 14.40
C THR A 48 -7.30 -2.79 15.25
N THR A 49 -6.03 -2.57 14.89
CA THR A 49 -5.14 -1.61 15.57
C THR A 49 -4.84 -0.38 14.71
N ILE A 50 -4.78 -0.55 13.40
CA ILE A 50 -4.61 0.54 12.43
C ILE A 50 -5.68 0.37 11.35
N PRO A 51 -6.65 1.30 11.24
CA PRO A 51 -7.67 1.24 10.21
C PRO A 51 -7.11 1.63 8.84
N HIS A 52 -7.74 1.14 7.76
CA HIS A 52 -7.37 1.49 6.39
C HIS A 52 -7.90 2.88 6.01
N ILE A 53 -7.06 3.90 6.17
CA ILE A 53 -7.43 5.32 5.97
C ILE A 53 -6.91 5.92 4.65
N VAL A 54 -6.09 5.18 3.90
CA VAL A 54 -5.45 5.70 2.68
C VAL A 54 -6.46 6.25 1.65
N PRO A 55 -7.56 5.53 1.31
CA PRO A 55 -8.58 6.05 0.40
C PRO A 55 -9.20 7.38 0.86
N LEU A 56 -9.45 7.50 2.17
CA LEU A 56 -10.02 8.71 2.75
C LEU A 56 -9.04 9.89 2.66
N LEU A 57 -7.77 9.68 3.00
CA LEU A 57 -6.75 10.72 2.90
C LEU A 57 -6.58 11.20 1.45
N GLN A 58 -6.50 10.27 0.50
CA GLN A 58 -6.43 10.61 -0.92
C GLN A 58 -7.66 11.39 -1.40
N LEU A 59 -8.86 11.02 -0.94
CA LEU A 59 -10.10 11.74 -1.24
C LEU A 59 -10.08 13.18 -0.72
N LEU A 60 -9.54 13.41 0.50
CA LEU A 60 -9.52 14.73 1.15
C LEU A 60 -8.41 15.64 0.63
N GLU A 61 -7.27 15.07 0.21
CA GLU A 61 -6.08 15.83 -0.22
C GLU A 61 -6.01 16.06 -1.74
N ARG A 62 -6.77 15.30 -2.55
CA ARG A 62 -6.76 15.49 -4.01
C ARG A 62 -7.50 16.78 -4.40
N PRO A 63 -6.90 17.64 -5.23
CA PRO A 63 -7.60 18.78 -5.82
C PRO A 63 -8.82 18.29 -6.61
N CYS A 64 -9.98 18.91 -6.37
CA CYS A 64 -11.21 18.62 -7.11
C CYS A 64 -10.94 18.76 -8.62
N GLY A 65 -11.11 17.67 -9.37
CA GLY A 65 -10.91 17.64 -10.83
C GLY A 65 -9.55 17.11 -11.31
N SER A 66 -8.61 16.77 -10.42
CA SER A 66 -7.43 16.01 -10.83
C SER A 66 -7.78 14.53 -10.91
N LEU A 67 -7.84 13.99 -12.14
CA LEU A 67 -7.77 12.54 -12.35
C LEU A 67 -6.40 12.04 -11.87
N ALA A 68 -6.29 10.75 -11.52
CA ALA A 68 -4.99 10.11 -11.30
C ALA A 68 -4.07 10.37 -12.51
N GLN A 69 -3.14 11.32 -12.40
CA GLN A 69 -2.16 11.59 -13.44
C GLN A 69 -1.09 10.48 -13.46
N ASP A 70 -0.79 9.90 -12.30
CA ASP A 70 0.20 8.85 -12.12
C ASP A 70 -0.33 7.75 -11.18
N GLY A 71 -0.92 6.70 -11.74
CA GLY A 71 -1.37 5.53 -10.98
C GLY A 71 -2.57 4.80 -11.59
N PRO A 72 -2.93 3.61 -11.08
CA PRO A 72 -4.21 3.01 -11.40
C PRO A 72 -5.34 3.96 -10.96
N PRO A 73 -6.43 4.06 -11.74
CA PRO A 73 -7.56 4.91 -11.39
C PRO A 73 -8.09 4.50 -10.01
N GLU A 74 -8.38 5.49 -9.18
CA GLU A 74 -8.90 5.23 -7.85
C GLU A 74 -10.31 4.61 -7.93
N PRO A 75 -10.73 3.84 -6.93
CA PRO A 75 -12.05 3.20 -6.93
C PRO A 75 -13.24 4.15 -7.12
N TRP A 76 -13.09 5.43 -6.76
CA TRP A 76 -14.10 6.48 -6.96
C TRP A 76 -13.98 7.24 -8.28
N GLU A 77 -13.00 6.93 -9.14
CA GLU A 77 -12.83 7.53 -10.47
C GLU A 77 -13.52 6.71 -11.58
N GLY A 78 -14.07 5.53 -11.24
CA GLY A 78 -14.79 4.67 -12.17
C GLY A 78 -16.23 5.14 -12.48
N PRO A 79 -16.72 4.95 -13.72
CA PRO A 79 -18.01 5.45 -14.18
C PRO A 79 -19.22 4.91 -13.40
N ASP A 80 -19.10 3.71 -12.81
CA ASP A 80 -20.23 3.02 -12.18
C ASP A 80 -20.29 3.19 -10.65
N HIS A 81 -19.26 3.76 -10.02
CA HIS A 81 -19.09 3.69 -8.54
C HIS A 81 -18.68 4.99 -7.84
N GLY A 82 -18.52 6.11 -8.56
CA GLY A 82 -17.91 7.33 -8.02
C GLY A 82 -18.51 7.86 -6.72
N LEU A 83 -19.76 8.34 -6.74
CA LEU A 83 -20.39 8.96 -5.55
C LEU A 83 -20.67 7.96 -4.41
N GLY A 84 -21.04 6.73 -4.75
CA GLY A 84 -21.28 5.68 -3.75
C GLY A 84 -20.01 5.27 -3.02
N ALA A 85 -18.87 5.19 -3.74
CA ALA A 85 -17.57 4.93 -3.13
C ALA A 85 -17.12 6.11 -2.25
N VAL A 86 -17.28 7.35 -2.72
CA VAL A 86 -16.99 8.56 -1.95
C VAL A 86 -17.76 8.58 -0.63
N LEU A 87 -19.08 8.39 -0.68
CA LEU A 87 -19.91 8.37 0.53
C LEU A 87 -19.46 7.28 1.51
N ARG A 88 -19.20 6.07 1.01
CA ARG A 88 -18.73 4.95 1.84
C ARG A 88 -17.40 5.28 2.53
N HIS A 89 -16.45 5.91 1.84
CA HIS A 89 -15.19 6.31 2.46
C HIS A 89 -15.37 7.40 3.51
N LEU A 90 -16.26 8.37 3.31
CA LEU A 90 -16.58 9.40 4.29
C LEU A 90 -17.27 8.82 5.53
N GLU A 91 -18.22 7.89 5.34
CA GLU A 91 -18.89 7.18 6.44
C GLU A 91 -17.91 6.32 7.24
N ASN A 92 -17.02 5.59 6.54
CA ASN A 92 -15.92 4.86 7.15
C ASN A 92 -15.00 5.79 7.94
N GLY A 93 -14.67 6.97 7.39
CA GLY A 93 -13.87 7.99 8.08
C GLY A 93 -14.51 8.48 9.38
N ARG A 94 -15.82 8.74 9.35
CA ARG A 94 -16.59 9.08 10.56
C ARG A 94 -16.54 7.95 11.60
N SER A 95 -16.70 6.70 11.17
CA SER A 95 -16.62 5.53 12.04
C SER A 95 -15.23 5.38 12.66
N VAL A 96 -14.17 5.54 11.86
CA VAL A 96 -12.78 5.50 12.33
C VAL A 96 -12.54 6.57 13.40
N ALA A 97 -12.97 7.82 13.15
CA ALA A 97 -12.82 8.90 14.11
C ALA A 97 -13.58 8.62 15.43
N ALA A 98 -14.81 8.11 15.34
CA ALA A 98 -15.61 7.74 16.51
C ALA A 98 -14.97 6.61 17.34
N ASN A 99 -14.25 5.70 16.69
CA ASN A 99 -13.64 4.52 17.32
C ASN A 99 -12.13 4.66 17.60
N ALA A 100 -11.55 5.86 17.46
CA ALA A 100 -10.10 6.10 17.57
C ALA A 100 -9.47 5.49 18.84
N ARG A 101 -10.15 5.61 19.99
CA ARG A 101 -9.66 5.07 21.26
C ARG A 101 -9.60 3.53 21.30
N ILE A 102 -10.50 2.85 20.57
CA ILE A 102 -10.51 1.39 20.50
C ILE A 102 -9.26 0.90 19.77
N TYR A 103 -8.89 1.52 18.66
CA TYR A 103 -7.67 1.18 17.92
C TYR A 103 -6.41 1.34 18.78
N SER A 104 -6.31 2.43 19.55
CA SER A 104 -5.21 2.64 20.50
C SER A 104 -5.18 1.56 21.59
N THR A 105 -6.34 1.27 22.21
CA THR A 105 -6.44 0.24 23.26
C THR A 105 -6.05 -1.13 22.73
N ASN A 106 -6.48 -1.48 21.51
CA ASN A 106 -6.11 -2.73 20.86
C ASN A 106 -4.60 -2.78 20.59
N ALA A 107 -4.00 -1.68 20.13
CA ALA A 107 -2.55 -1.61 19.90
C ALA A 107 -1.78 -1.82 21.21
N ASP A 108 -2.17 -1.13 22.29
CA ASP A 108 -1.56 -1.28 23.62
C ASP A 108 -1.68 -2.72 24.13
N ALA A 109 -2.85 -3.34 24.01
CA ALA A 109 -3.08 -4.72 24.40
C ALA A 109 -2.21 -5.71 23.62
N LYS A 110 -2.05 -5.52 22.30
CA LYS A 110 -1.19 -6.37 21.46
C LYS A 110 0.31 -6.17 21.78
N LEU A 111 0.71 -4.97 22.18
CA LEU A 111 2.10 -4.64 22.49
C LEU A 111 2.50 -4.96 23.95
N ALA A 112 1.53 -5.07 24.86
CA ALA A 112 1.76 -5.38 26.27
C ALA A 112 2.40 -6.77 26.50
N GLY A 113 2.28 -7.69 25.53
CA GLY A 113 2.82 -9.06 25.59
C GLY A 113 4.35 -9.19 25.45
N GLY A 114 5.12 -8.12 25.66
CA GLY A 114 6.58 -8.18 25.62
C GLY A 114 7.16 -8.21 24.21
N ALA A 115 6.57 -7.47 23.27
CA ALA A 115 7.15 -7.29 21.94
C ALA A 115 8.62 -6.83 22.08
N VAL A 116 9.56 -7.58 21.49
CA VAL A 116 10.98 -7.23 21.49
C VAL A 116 11.14 -5.92 20.73
N ARG A 117 11.41 -4.83 21.46
CA ARG A 117 11.66 -3.50 20.90
C ARG A 117 13.15 -3.33 20.68
N ASP A 118 13.66 -3.92 19.60
CA ASP A 118 15.01 -3.59 19.13
C ASP A 118 14.99 -2.19 18.53
N GLU A 119 15.63 -1.23 19.20
CA GLU A 119 15.69 0.17 18.76
C GLU A 119 16.28 0.32 17.34
N ARG A 120 17.26 -0.51 16.98
CA ARG A 120 17.89 -0.45 15.65
C ARG A 120 16.92 -0.92 14.57
N LEU A 121 16.14 -1.96 14.88
CA LEU A 121 15.10 -2.43 13.97
C LEU A 121 13.96 -1.40 13.86
N LEU A 122 13.56 -0.78 14.96
CA LEU A 122 12.56 0.29 14.95
C LEU A 122 13.01 1.49 14.12
N ASP A 123 14.29 1.87 14.19
CA ASP A 123 14.85 2.94 13.37
C ASP A 123 14.71 2.66 11.87
N VAL A 124 14.87 1.40 11.43
CA VAL A 124 14.67 1.03 10.02
C VAL A 124 13.24 1.33 9.58
N PHE A 125 12.24 1.14 10.45
CA PHE A 125 10.83 1.40 10.12
C PHE A 125 10.40 2.87 10.24
N ARG A 126 11.32 3.79 10.59
CA ARG A 126 11.02 5.22 10.61
C ARG A 126 11.06 5.80 9.19
N THR A 127 10.08 6.63 8.86
CA THR A 127 9.98 7.28 7.55
C THR A 127 11.21 8.13 7.26
N GLU A 128 11.74 8.85 8.25
CA GLU A 128 12.94 9.70 8.12
C GLU A 128 14.19 8.88 7.80
N PHE A 129 14.29 7.68 8.38
CA PHE A 129 15.39 6.77 8.08
C PHE A 129 15.27 6.25 6.65
N MET A 130 14.10 5.76 6.24
CA MET A 130 13.85 5.27 4.89
C MET A 130 14.07 6.36 3.83
N LEU A 131 13.67 7.60 4.11
CA LEU A 131 13.94 8.75 3.23
C LEU A 131 15.45 8.96 3.04
N LYS A 132 16.21 9.01 4.13
CA LYS A 132 17.67 9.20 4.05
C LYS A 132 18.39 7.99 3.43
N LEU A 133 17.88 6.78 3.65
CA LEU A 133 18.42 5.56 3.03
C LEU A 133 18.28 5.58 1.51
N LEU A 134 17.10 5.97 1.01
CA LEU A 134 16.79 5.94 -0.43
C LEU A 134 17.41 7.11 -1.18
N TRP A 135 17.42 8.31 -0.60
CA TRP A 135 17.77 9.55 -1.31
C TRP A 135 18.99 10.29 -0.71
N GLY A 136 19.57 9.82 0.39
CA GLY A 136 20.59 10.56 1.13
C GLY A 136 20.04 11.79 1.85
N SER A 137 20.89 12.51 2.59
CA SER A 137 20.47 13.68 3.38
C SER A 137 19.90 14.82 2.52
N LYS A 138 20.60 15.21 1.45
CA LYS A 138 20.15 16.28 0.56
C LYS A 138 18.99 15.86 -0.33
N GLY A 139 19.00 14.62 -0.83
CA GLY A 139 17.95 14.14 -1.72
C GLY A 139 16.62 13.94 -0.99
N ALA A 140 16.63 13.66 0.32
CA ALA A 140 15.41 13.55 1.11
C ALA A 140 14.61 14.86 1.21
N GLU A 141 15.25 16.02 1.04
CA GLU A 141 14.62 17.34 1.07
C GLU A 141 14.00 17.76 -0.27
N VAL A 142 14.24 17.00 -1.33
CA VAL A 142 13.69 17.26 -2.68
C VAL A 142 12.18 16.99 -2.70
N ALA A 143 11.47 17.66 -3.61
CA ALA A 143 10.04 17.48 -3.85
C ALA A 143 9.65 15.99 -3.99
N GLN A 144 8.48 15.64 -3.45
CA GLN A 144 7.99 14.27 -3.44
C GLN A 144 7.84 13.69 -4.84
N SER A 145 7.28 14.45 -5.78
CA SER A 145 7.09 14.04 -7.18
C SER A 145 8.42 13.65 -7.83
N GLU A 146 9.43 14.52 -7.75
CA GLU A 146 10.76 14.26 -8.31
C GLU A 146 11.41 13.02 -7.70
N ARG A 147 11.27 12.84 -6.37
CA ARG A 147 11.79 11.65 -5.68
C ARG A 147 11.11 10.37 -6.17
N TYR A 148 9.81 10.42 -6.42
CA TYR A 148 9.01 9.28 -6.87
C TYR A 148 9.33 8.93 -8.32
N ASP A 149 9.35 9.92 -9.22
CA ASP A 149 9.72 9.74 -10.63
C ASP A 149 11.12 9.14 -10.76
N LYS A 150 12.07 9.65 -9.95
CA LYS A 150 13.44 9.12 -9.96
C LYS A 150 13.48 7.69 -9.48
N PHE A 151 12.74 7.36 -8.42
CA PHE A 151 12.70 6.00 -7.89
C PHE A 151 12.03 5.04 -8.87
N GLU A 152 10.99 5.48 -9.58
CA GLU A 152 10.34 4.70 -10.62
C GLU A 152 11.32 4.33 -11.74
N GLN A 153 12.13 5.29 -12.21
CA GLN A 153 13.19 5.04 -13.19
C GLN A 153 14.20 4.01 -12.69
N ILE A 154 14.65 4.15 -11.43
CA ILE A 154 15.59 3.21 -10.80
C ILE A 154 14.99 1.80 -10.75
N LEU A 155 13.76 1.65 -10.25
CA LEU A 155 13.08 0.36 -10.16
C LEU A 155 12.85 -0.26 -11.55
N ASN A 156 12.55 0.55 -12.56
CA ASN A 156 12.40 0.10 -13.94
C ASN A 156 13.72 -0.47 -14.48
N VAL A 157 14.85 0.21 -14.25
CA VAL A 157 16.18 -0.28 -14.66
C VAL A 157 16.56 -1.55 -13.90
N LEU A 158 16.37 -1.59 -12.57
CA LEU A 158 16.67 -2.76 -11.75
C LEU A 158 15.83 -3.97 -12.15
N SER A 159 14.53 -3.78 -12.38
CA SER A 159 13.62 -4.83 -12.83
C SER A 159 14.03 -5.42 -14.18
N LYS A 160 14.38 -4.56 -15.16
CA LYS A 160 14.86 -5.00 -16.49
C LYS A 160 16.23 -5.67 -16.43
N ARG A 161 17.11 -5.24 -15.52
CA ARG A 161 18.41 -5.89 -15.31
C ARG A 161 18.25 -7.27 -14.68
N LEU A 162 17.34 -7.41 -13.72
CA LEU A 162 17.08 -8.66 -13.01
C LEU A 162 16.46 -9.71 -13.93
N GLU A 163 15.42 -9.33 -14.67
CA GLU A 163 14.77 -10.18 -15.66
C GLU A 163 14.63 -9.43 -17.00
N PRO A 164 15.63 -9.57 -17.91
CA PRO A 164 15.61 -8.92 -19.21
C PRO A 164 14.37 -9.28 -20.03
N PRO A 165 13.80 -8.33 -20.78
CA PRO A 165 12.72 -8.65 -21.70
C PRO A 165 13.20 -9.63 -22.77
N VAL A 166 12.37 -10.64 -23.07
CA VAL A 166 12.65 -11.62 -24.12
C VAL A 166 12.81 -10.87 -25.45
N LYS A 167 13.91 -11.10 -26.17
CA LYS A 167 14.13 -10.49 -27.49
C LYS A 167 13.14 -11.10 -28.48
N GLN A 168 12.41 -10.27 -29.21
CA GLN A 168 11.42 -10.69 -30.22
C GLN A 168 12.00 -11.47 -31.41
N SER A 169 13.32 -11.70 -31.48
CA SER A 169 13.97 -12.47 -32.54
C SER A 169 13.94 -13.99 -32.34
N GLU A 170 13.33 -14.49 -31.26
CA GLU A 170 13.24 -15.92 -30.93
C GLU A 170 11.77 -16.42 -30.81
N LEU A 171 10.82 -15.68 -31.38
CA LEU A 171 9.39 -16.03 -31.48
C LEU A 171 8.97 -16.24 -32.94
#